data_AF-A0A8J2ZZG3-F1
#
_entry.id   AF-A0A8J2ZZG3-F1
#
_cell.length_a   1.000
_cell.length_b   1.000
_cell.length_c   1.000
_cell.angle_alpha   90.00
_cell.angle_beta   90.00
_cell.angle_gamma   90.00
#
_symmetry.space_group_name_H-M   'P 1'
#
loop_
_entity.id
_entity.type
_entity.pdbx_description
1 polymer ?
#
loop_
_entity_poly.entity_id
_entity_poly.type
_entity_poly.pdbx_seq_one_letter_code
_entity_poly.pdbx_strand_id
1 'polypeptide(L)'
;MKSTGIVRKVDELGRVVIPIELRRTLGINEKDALEIYVDDERIILKKYKPSMTCQVTGEISDDNLTIAGGKLILSKEGAEMVLNEIKEYLEK
;
A
#
# COMPACT_ATOMS: atom_id res chain seq x y z
N MET A 1 11.20 -16.49 -1.30
CA MET A 1 11.84 -15.54 -2.24
C MET A 1 12.02 -16.24 -3.58
N LYS A 2 11.50 -15.68 -4.68
CA LYS A 2 11.80 -16.19 -6.03
C LYS A 2 12.93 -15.35 -6.61
N SER A 3 14.07 -15.97 -6.89
CA SER A 3 15.17 -15.28 -7.57
C SER A 3 14.87 -15.24 -9.06
N THR A 4 14.91 -14.04 -9.65
CA THR A 4 14.75 -13.86 -11.10
C THR A 4 16.10 -14.01 -11.81
N GLY A 5 17.23 -13.94 -11.10
CA GLY A 5 18.58 -13.98 -11.68
C GLY A 5 18.91 -12.79 -12.59
N ILE A 6 18.05 -11.77 -12.66
CA ILE A 6 18.23 -10.62 -13.55
C ILE A 6 19.15 -9.60 -12.88
N VAL A 7 20.28 -9.30 -13.52
CA VAL A 7 21.21 -8.26 -13.09
C VAL A 7 21.06 -7.04 -13.99
N ARG A 8 20.89 -5.86 -13.39
CA ARG A 8 20.81 -4.58 -14.11
C ARG A 8 21.81 -3.60 -13.53
N LYS A 9 22.52 -2.89 -14.43
CA LYS A 9 23.38 -1.78 -14.03
C LYS A 9 22.52 -0.58 -13.65
N VAL A 10 23.02 0.16 -12.68
CA VAL A 10 22.48 1.47 -12.28
C VAL A 10 22.85 2.48 -13.38
N ASP A 11 21.97 3.44 -13.65
CA ASP A 11 22.27 4.53 -14.57
C ASP A 11 23.13 5.63 -13.92
N GLU A 12 23.47 6.67 -14.68
CA GLU A 12 24.32 7.78 -14.22
C GLU A 12 23.72 8.58 -13.06
N LEU A 13 22.41 8.46 -12.82
CA LEU A 13 21.69 9.18 -11.78
C LEU A 13 21.34 8.28 -10.58
N GLY A 14 21.82 7.04 -10.55
CA GLY A 14 21.52 6.12 -9.45
C GLY A 14 20.19 5.37 -9.60
N ARG A 15 19.52 5.45 -10.75
CA ARG A 15 18.21 4.79 -10.95
C ARG A 15 18.37 3.36 -11.43
N VAL A 16 17.45 2.50 -11.01
CA VAL A 16 17.35 1.10 -11.44
C VAL A 16 16.08 0.90 -12.25
N VAL A 17 16.19 0.15 -13.35
CA VAL A 17 15.06 -0.15 -14.24
C VAL A 17 14.45 -1.50 -13.87
N ILE A 18 13.13 -1.55 -13.67
CA ILE A 18 12.38 -2.79 -13.46
C ILE A 18 12.05 -3.41 -14.84
N PRO A 19 12.46 -4.66 -15.11
CA PRO A 19 12.13 -5.38 -16.33
C PRO A 19 10.63 -5.37 -16.65
N ILE A 20 10.27 -5.30 -17.93
CA ILE A 20 8.87 -5.21 -18.37
C ILE A 20 8.04 -6.43 -17.92
N GLU A 21 8.65 -7.61 -17.85
CA GLU A 21 8.01 -8.84 -17.39
C GLU A 21 7.56 -8.71 -15.93
N LEU A 22 8.46 -8.27 -15.04
CA LEU A 22 8.14 -8.05 -13.63
C LEU A 22 7.08 -6.97 -13.45
N ARG A 23 7.15 -5.89 -14.24
CA ARG A 23 6.10 -4.86 -14.23
C ARG A 23 4.74 -5.43 -14.57
N ARG A 24 4.63 -6.29 -15.59
CA ARG A 24 3.37 -6.96 -15.97
C ARG A 24 2.89 -7.94 -14.89
N THR A 25 3.78 -8.76 -14.35
CA THR A 25 3.44 -9.74 -13.30
C THR A 25 2.99 -9.06 -12.00
N LEU A 26 3.62 -7.95 -11.62
CA LEU A 26 3.28 -7.18 -10.42
C LEU A 26 2.21 -6.11 -10.65
N GLY A 27 1.76 -5.93 -11.90
CA GLY A 27 0.78 -4.90 -12.27
C GLY A 27 1.26 -3.47 -11.97
N ILE A 28 2.54 -3.19 -12.21
CA ILE A 28 3.15 -1.86 -12.05
C ILE A 28 3.05 -1.12 -13.39
N ASN A 29 2.21 -0.09 -13.43
CA ASN A 29 2.00 0.74 -14.62
C ASN A 29 2.86 2.00 -14.57
N GLU A 30 2.91 2.72 -15.70
CA GLU A 30 3.53 4.05 -15.73
C GLU A 30 2.83 4.98 -14.72
N LYS A 31 3.63 5.75 -13.98
CA LYS A 31 3.19 6.65 -12.90
C LYS A 31 2.64 5.97 -11.64
N ASP A 32 2.65 4.64 -11.55
CA ASP A 32 2.35 3.96 -10.29
C ASP A 32 3.42 4.32 -9.24
N ALA A 33 2.97 4.68 -8.04
CA ALA A 33 3.85 4.91 -6.91
C ALA A 33 4.33 3.56 -6.34
N LEU A 34 5.61 3.49 -5.99
CA LEU A 34 6.21 2.37 -5.28
C LEU A 34 6.77 2.88 -3.96
N GLU A 35 6.55 2.11 -2.91
CA GLU A 35 7.13 2.33 -1.60
C GLU A 35 8.44 1.55 -1.50
N ILE A 36 9.44 2.20 -0.91
CA ILE A 36 10.80 1.67 -0.79
C ILE A 36 11.06 1.39 0.68
N TYR A 37 11.33 0.13 1.00
CA TYR A 37 11.77 -0.32 2.30
C TYR A 37 13.22 -0.77 2.24
N VAL A 38 13.93 -0.60 3.36
CA VAL A 38 15.30 -1.09 3.55
C VAL A 38 15.28 -2.13 4.66
N ASP A 39 15.80 -3.31 4.35
CA ASP A 39 15.91 -4.45 5.27
C ASP A 39 17.34 -5.00 5.18
N ASP A 40 18.17 -4.70 6.19
CA ASP A 40 19.62 -4.91 6.18
C ASP A 40 20.30 -4.38 4.90
N GLU A 41 20.82 -5.28 4.07
CA GLU A 41 21.49 -4.99 2.79
C GLU A 41 20.55 -5.12 1.58
N ARG A 42 19.24 -5.14 1.80
CA ARG A 42 18.23 -5.37 0.76
C ARG A 42 17.29 -4.18 0.63
N ILE A 43 16.94 -3.88 -0.62
CA ILE A 43 15.88 -2.92 -0.95
C ILE A 43 14.64 -3.72 -1.34
N ILE A 44 13.53 -3.46 -0.67
CA ILE A 44 12.24 -4.08 -0.94
C ILE A 44 11.33 -3.02 -1.56
N LEU A 45 10.84 -3.30 -2.77
CA LEU A 45 9.90 -2.44 -3.47
C LEU A 45 8.49 -3.02 -3.34
N LYS A 46 7.55 -2.20 -2.86
CA LYS A 46 6.14 -2.56 -2.72
C LYS A 46 5.28 -1.59 -3.51
N LYS A 47 4.17 -2.06 -4.08
CA LYS A 47 3.21 -1.16 -4.74
C LYS A 47 2.59 -0.25 -3.69
N TYR A 48 2.81 1.06 -3.83
CA TYR A 48 2.22 2.03 -2.92
C TYR A 48 0.72 2.10 -3.19
N LYS A 49 -0.07 1.72 -2.20
CA LYS A 49 -1.53 1.83 -2.24
C LYS A 49 -1.96 2.90 -1.24
N PRO A 50 -2.22 4.15 -1.68
CA PRO A 50 -2.73 5.19 -0.79
C PRO A 50 -4.15 4.91 -0.29
N SER A 51 -4.84 3.92 -0.87
CA SER A 51 -6.19 3.51 -0.50
C SER A 51 -6.27 2.71 0.80
N MET A 52 -5.22 2.67 1.61
CA MET A 52 -5.20 1.95 2.88
C MET A 52 -4.93 2.88 4.06
N THR A 53 -5.07 4.20 3.88
CA THR A 53 -5.04 5.14 5.00
C THR A 53 -6.41 5.16 5.68
N CYS A 54 -6.44 4.88 6.98
CA CYS A 54 -7.64 5.04 7.78
C CYS A 54 -8.07 6.52 7.76
N GLN A 55 -9.32 6.77 7.39
CA GLN A 55 -9.85 8.13 7.32
C GLN A 55 -10.10 8.78 8.70
N VAL A 56 -10.09 7.98 9.77
CA VAL A 56 -10.37 8.42 11.14
C VAL A 56 -9.06 8.59 11.92
N THR A 57 -8.25 7.54 11.97
CA THR A 57 -7.00 7.52 12.76
C THR A 57 -5.77 7.99 11.97
N GLY A 58 -5.84 8.01 10.64
CA GLY A 58 -4.70 8.29 9.78
C GLY A 58 -3.69 7.14 9.66
N GLU A 59 -3.94 5.99 10.30
CA GLU A 59 -3.07 4.82 10.20
C GLU A 59 -3.03 4.27 8.78
N ILE A 60 -1.84 3.94 8.29
CA ILE A 60 -1.64 3.29 7.00
C ILE A 60 -1.27 1.84 7.27
N SER A 61 -2.18 0.92 6.96
CA SER A 61 -1.94 -0.52 7.11
C SER A 61 -2.69 -1.29 6.02
N ASP A 62 -2.07 -2.34 5.47
CA ASP A 62 -2.76 -3.24 4.53
C ASP A 62 -3.91 -4.01 5.18
N ASP A 63 -3.94 -4.08 6.52
CA ASP A 63 -5.00 -4.71 7.29
C ASP A 63 -6.22 -3.78 7.50
N ASN A 64 -6.18 -2.56 6.95
CA ASN A 64 -7.28 -1.62 7.07
C ASN A 64 -8.53 -2.11 6.33
N LEU A 65 -9.66 -2.03 7.03
CA LEU A 65 -10.95 -2.48 6.58
C LEU A 65 -11.49 -1.53 5.51
N THR A 66 -11.85 -2.08 4.36
CA THR A 66 -12.53 -1.32 3.30
C THR A 66 -14.03 -1.63 3.33
N ILE A 67 -14.86 -0.62 3.58
CA ILE A 67 -16.33 -0.75 3.64
C ILE A 67 -17.04 0.20 2.66
N ALA A 68 -18.37 0.08 2.56
CA ALA A 68 -19.22 0.87 1.66
C ALA A 68 -18.76 0.84 0.17
N GLY A 69 -18.29 -0.33 -0.30
CA GLY A 69 -17.88 -0.53 -1.68
C GLY A 69 -16.59 0.21 -2.07
N GLY A 70 -15.66 0.39 -1.13
CA GLY A 70 -14.39 1.08 -1.39
C GLY A 70 -14.39 2.56 -1.02
N LYS A 71 -15.51 3.08 -0.52
CA LYS A 71 -15.65 4.51 -0.18
C LYS A 71 -15.09 4.86 1.20
N LEU A 72 -15.00 3.87 2.09
CA LEU A 72 -14.54 4.08 3.44
C LEU A 72 -13.42 3.09 3.80
N ILE A 73 -12.31 3.62 4.30
CA ILE A 73 -11.15 2.84 4.75
C ILE A 73 -10.91 3.16 6.22
N LEU A 74 -10.97 2.13 7.06
CA LEU A 74 -10.89 2.27 8.51
C LEU A 74 -9.88 1.28 9.09
N SER A 75 -9.03 1.73 10.02
CA SER A 75 -8.30 0.80 10.89
C SER A 75 -9.27 0.17 11.88
N LYS A 76 -8.83 -0.88 12.57
CA LYS A 76 -9.66 -1.58 13.56
C LYS A 76 -10.20 -0.61 14.63
N GLU A 77 -9.33 0.26 15.13
CA GLU A 77 -9.67 1.28 16.11
C GLU A 77 -10.64 2.32 15.53
N GLY A 78 -10.36 2.83 14.32
CA GLY A 78 -11.26 3.77 13.63
C GLY A 78 -12.65 3.19 13.35
N ALA A 79 -12.73 1.88 13.08
CA ALA A 79 -14.01 1.18 12.88
C ALA A 79 -14.83 1.06 14.17
N GLU A 80 -14.19 0.78 15.31
CA GLU A 80 -14.87 0.74 16.61
C GLU A 80 -15.40 2.13 17.00
N MET A 81 -14.63 3.19 16.77
CA MET A 81 -15.07 4.58 17.02
C MET A 81 -16.31 4.94 16.20
N VAL A 82 -16.24 4.74 14.87
CA VAL A 82 -17.36 5.06 13.96
C VAL A 82 -18.59 4.23 14.29
N LEU A 83 -18.43 2.96 14.66
CA LEU A 83 -19.55 2.10 15.02
C LEU A 83 -20.28 2.61 16.27
N ASN A 84 -19.55 3.07 17.28
CA ASN A 84 -20.14 3.60 18.51
C ASN A 84 -20.89 4.92 18.25
N GLU A 85 -20.31 5.84 17.49
CA GLU A 85 -20.97 7.10 17.11
C GLU A 85 -22.25 6.88 16.30
N ILE A 86 -22.24 5.93 15.35
CA ILE A 86 -23.43 5.60 14.56
C ILE A 86 -24.53 5.00 15.44
N LYS A 87 -24.18 4.11 16.38
CA LYS A 87 -25.16 3.54 17.32
C LYS A 87 -25.81 4.61 18.18
N GLU A 88 -25.01 5.51 18.77
CA GLU A 88 -25.53 6.62 19.57
C GLU A 88 -26.44 7.56 18.76
N TYR A 89 -26.15 7.75 17.47
CA TYR A 89 -26.99 8.56 16.59
C TYR A 89 -28.32 7.89 16.24
N LEU A 90 -28.32 6.56 16.03
CA LEU A 90 -29.52 5.79 15.67
C LEU A 90 -30.43 5.46 16.85
N GLU A 91 -29.89 5.45 18.07
CA GLU A 91 -30.66 5.26 19.32
C GLU A 91 -31.28 6.55 19.86
N LYS A 92 -30.98 7.70 19.24
CA LYS A 92 -31.64 8.99 19.45
C LYS A 92 -32.85 9.17 18.55
#